data_AF-A0A673GBG3-F1
#
_entry.id   AF-A0A673GBG3-F1
#
_cell.length_a   1.000
_cell.length_b   1.000
_cell.length_c   1.000
_cell.angle_alpha   90.00
_cell.angle_beta   90.00
_cell.angle_gamma   90.00
#
_symmetry.space_group_name_H-M   'P 1'
#
loop_
_entity.id
_entity.type
_entity.pdbx_description
1 polymer ?
#
loop_
_entity_poly.entity_id
_entity_poly.type
_entity_poly.pdbx_seq_one_letter_code
_entity_poly.pdbx_strand_id
1 'polypeptide(L)'
;MLKLLNKIKSWYNGPCHIELQTALDKITKSQQKLGDKMNRFYLPNCDKHGLYKVKQCESSLDGQRGKCWCVSSWNGKKIPGSSDLPADAEC
;
A
#
# COMPACT_ATOMS: atom_id res chain seq x y z
N MET A 1 5.52 15.98 -24.43
CA MET A 1 5.32 14.52 -24.58
C MET A 1 6.37 13.71 -23.80
N LEU A 2 7.67 13.77 -24.14
CA LEU A 2 8.74 12.99 -23.47
C LEU A 2 8.83 13.16 -21.94
N LYS A 3 8.69 14.40 -21.42
CA LYS A 3 8.68 14.67 -19.97
C LYS A 3 7.53 13.95 -19.24
N LEU A 4 6.36 13.85 -19.88
CA LEU A 4 5.21 13.15 -19.32
C LEU A 4 5.45 11.64 -19.30
N LEU A 5 5.98 11.09 -20.39
CA LEU A 5 6.34 9.67 -20.48
C LEU A 5 7.39 9.26 -19.43
N ASN A 6 8.41 10.09 -19.21
CA ASN A 6 9.41 9.84 -18.17
C ASN A 6 8.81 9.89 -16.75
N LYS A 7 7.88 10.82 -16.51
CA LYS A 7 7.17 10.91 -15.23
C LYS A 7 6.28 9.70 -14.98
N ILE A 8 5.56 9.24 -16.01
CA ILE A 8 4.75 8.03 -16.00
C ILE A 8 5.63 6.80 -15.73
N LYS A 9 6.78 6.69 -16.41
CA LYS A 9 7.75 5.61 -16.21
C LYS A 9 8.32 5.60 -14.79
N SER A 10 8.61 6.76 -14.21
CA SER A 10 9.06 6.88 -12.82
C SER A 10 8.00 6.41 -11.82
N TRP A 11 6.72 6.66 -12.09
CA TRP A 11 5.62 6.24 -11.23
C TRP A 11 5.41 4.71 -11.24
N TYR A 12 5.37 4.10 -12.42
CA TYR A 12 5.20 2.64 -12.56
C TYR A 12 6.39 1.84 -11.99
N ASN A 13 7.60 2.42 -12.05
CA ASN A 13 8.81 1.79 -11.53
C ASN A 13 9.14 2.22 -10.09
N GLY A 14 8.24 2.95 -9.42
CA GLY A 14 8.43 3.34 -8.03
C GLY A 14 8.36 2.13 -7.09
N PRO A 15 9.10 2.13 -5.97
CA PRO A 15 9.19 0.97 -5.07
C PRO A 15 7.83 0.54 -4.52
N CYS A 16 6.97 1.50 -4.15
CA CYS A 16 5.62 1.19 -3.67
C CYS A 16 4.75 0.59 -4.77
N HIS A 17 4.81 1.12 -5.99
CA HIS A 17 3.99 0.63 -7.11
C HIS A 17 4.36 -0.81 -7.48
N ILE A 18 5.66 -1.13 -7.51
CA ILE A 18 6.16 -2.49 -7.76
C ILE A 18 5.65 -3.46 -6.68
N GLU A 19 5.70 -3.05 -5.41
CA GLU A 19 5.16 -3.85 -4.31
C GLU A 19 3.64 -4.02 -4.42
N LEU A 20 2.91 -2.95 -4.78
CA LEU A 20 1.46 -2.98 -4.97
C LEU A 20 1.05 -3.98 -6.04
N GLN A 21 1.71 -3.97 -7.21
CA GLN A 21 1.42 -4.91 -8.28
C GLN A 21 1.68 -6.36 -7.82
N THR A 22 2.79 -6.58 -7.11
CA THR A 22 3.12 -7.89 -6.55
C THR A 22 2.07 -8.37 -5.53
N ALA A 23 1.55 -7.47 -4.69
CA ALA A 23 0.51 -7.77 -3.73
C ALA A 23 -0.83 -8.11 -4.41
N LEU A 24 -1.22 -7.36 -5.45
CA LEU A 24 -2.42 -7.61 -6.24
C LEU A 24 -2.35 -8.97 -6.96
N ASP A 25 -1.20 -9.31 -7.54
CA ASP A 25 -0.99 -10.61 -8.20
C ASP A 25 -1.14 -11.76 -7.21
N LYS A 26 -0.62 -11.60 -5.98
CA LYS A 26 -0.77 -12.59 -4.90
C LYS A 26 -2.23 -12.76 -4.49
N ILE A 27 -2.95 -11.66 -4.26
CA ILE A 27 -4.37 -11.70 -3.89
C ILE A 27 -5.19 -12.39 -4.98
N THR A 28 -4.98 -12.01 -6.24
CA THR A 28 -5.72 -12.60 -7.38
C THR A 28 -5.48 -14.10 -7.49
N LYS A 29 -4.24 -14.57 -7.26
CA LYS A 29 -3.91 -16.01 -7.25
C LYS A 29 -4.46 -16.75 -6.02
N SER A 30 -4.52 -16.10 -4.86
CA SER A 30 -5.03 -16.70 -3.62
C SER A 30 -6.56 -16.79 -3.60
N GLN A 31 -7.27 -15.79 -4.12
CA GLN A 31 -8.73 -15.81 -4.25
C GLN A 31 -9.23 -16.97 -5.13
N GLN A 32 -8.41 -17.44 -6.08
CA GLN A 32 -8.71 -18.63 -6.87
C GLN A 32 -8.61 -19.94 -6.08
N LYS A 33 -7.92 -19.95 -4.93
CA LYS A 33 -7.60 -21.16 -4.16
C LYS A 33 -8.37 -21.29 -2.85
N LEU A 34 -8.83 -20.18 -2.27
CA LEU A 34 -9.39 -20.15 -0.93
C LEU A 34 -10.76 -19.47 -0.98
N GLY A 35 -11.82 -20.27 -0.86
CA GLY A 35 -13.17 -19.77 -0.62
C GLY A 35 -13.35 -19.07 0.74
N ASP A 36 -12.26 -18.76 1.45
CA ASP A 36 -12.27 -17.97 2.67
C ASP A 36 -12.31 -16.48 2.34
N LYS A 37 -13.28 -15.81 2.93
CA LYS A 37 -13.52 -14.38 2.82
C LYS A 37 -12.43 -13.63 3.59
N MET A 38 -11.29 -13.34 2.94
CA MET A 38 -10.28 -12.42 3.48
C MET A 38 -10.88 -11.00 3.57
N ASN A 39 -11.44 -10.65 4.73
CA ASN A 39 -12.03 -9.33 4.94
C ASN A 39 -10.99 -8.24 5.23
N ARG A 40 -9.74 -8.61 5.57
CA ARG A 40 -8.64 -7.66 5.85
C ARG A 40 -7.34 -8.14 5.24
N PHE A 41 -6.63 -7.25 4.55
CA PHE A 41 -5.33 -7.54 3.93
C PHE A 41 -4.54 -6.25 3.71
N TYR A 42 -3.23 -6.38 3.50
CA TYR A 42 -2.38 -5.23 3.22
C TYR A 42 -2.20 -5.04 1.71
N LEU A 43 -2.55 -3.83 1.24
CA LEU A 43 -2.11 -3.29 -0.05
C LEU A 43 -1.35 -1.99 0.23
N PRO A 44 -0.08 -1.85 -0.21
CA PRO A 44 0.69 -0.65 0.07
C PRO A 44 0.01 0.58 -0.52
N ASN A 45 -0.21 1.59 0.30
CA ASN A 45 -0.81 2.86 -0.07
C ASN A 45 0.26 3.73 -0.72
N CYS A 46 0.22 3.82 -2.05
CA CYS A 46 1.17 4.61 -2.82
C CYS A 46 0.70 6.03 -3.05
N ASP A 47 1.65 6.94 -3.21
CA ASP A 47 1.39 8.29 -3.70
C ASP A 47 1.41 8.34 -5.24
N LYS A 48 1.18 9.53 -5.79
CA LYS A 48 1.18 9.78 -7.25
C LYS A 48 2.56 9.67 -7.90
N HIS A 49 3.62 9.50 -7.12
CA HIS A 49 5.00 9.38 -7.58
C HIS A 49 5.52 7.94 -7.51
N GLY A 50 4.74 7.00 -6.95
CA GLY A 50 5.11 5.59 -6.83
C GLY A 50 5.92 5.32 -5.57
N LEU A 51 5.95 6.29 -4.65
CA LEU A 51 6.50 6.17 -3.31
C LEU A 51 5.40 5.80 -2.31
N TYR A 52 5.80 5.43 -1.10
CA TYR A 52 4.87 5.10 -0.04
C TYR A 52 4.28 6.37 0.55
N LYS A 53 2.97 6.41 0.77
CA LYS A 53 2.38 7.39 1.70
C LYS A 53 2.95 7.15 3.09
N VAL A 54 3.22 8.23 3.83
CA VAL A 54 3.78 8.15 5.19
C VAL A 54 2.89 7.37 6.15
N LYS A 55 1.56 7.46 5.98
CA LYS A 55 0.58 6.62 6.65
C LYS A 55 0.19 5.44 5.75
N GLN A 56 0.34 4.23 6.26
CA GLN A 56 -0.11 2.99 5.65
C GLN A 56 -1.26 2.41 6.47
N CYS A 57 -2.25 1.85 5.81
CA CYS A 57 -3.39 1.20 6.46
C CYS A 57 -3.71 -0.14 5.80
N GLU A 58 -4.24 -1.08 6.59
CA GLU A 58 -4.86 -2.30 6.06
C GLU A 58 -6.11 -1.94 5.24
N SER A 59 -6.31 -2.67 4.15
CA SER A 59 -7.55 -2.67 3.38
C SER A 59 -8.58 -3.57 4.06
N SER A 60 -9.84 -3.14 4.08
CA SER A 60 -10.97 -3.93 4.57
C SER A 60 -12.05 -4.05 3.49
N LEU A 61 -12.67 -5.24 3.40
CA LEU A 61 -13.86 -5.50 2.58
C LEU A 61 -15.17 -5.44 3.38
N ASP A 62 -15.09 -5.40 4.71
CA ASP A 62 -16.25 -5.37 5.61
C ASP A 62 -16.61 -3.95 6.08
N GLY A 63 -15.92 -2.94 5.55
CA GLY A 63 -16.13 -1.53 5.87
C GLY A 63 -15.55 -1.09 7.23
N GLN A 64 -14.95 -2.01 8.00
CA GLN A 64 -14.25 -1.64 9.23
C GLN A 64 -12.93 -0.93 8.90
N ARG A 65 -12.56 0.06 9.71
CA ARG A 65 -11.25 0.72 9.57
C ARG A 65 -10.13 -0.31 9.81
N GLY A 66 -9.23 -0.43 8.85
CA GLY A 66 -8.01 -1.22 8.99
C GLY A 66 -7.03 -0.57 9.96
N LYS A 67 -6.09 -1.37 10.48
CA LYS A 67 -5.00 -0.84 11.31
C LYS A 67 -4.09 0.04 10.46
N CYS A 68 -3.62 1.14 11.02
CA CYS A 68 -2.68 2.03 10.35
C CYS A 68 -1.34 2.13 11.11
N TRP A 69 -0.28 2.47 10.38
CA TRP A 69 1.06 2.73 10.92
C TRP A 69 1.81 3.74 10.05
N CYS A 70 2.90 4.31 10.58
CA CYS A 70 3.75 5.22 9.83
C CYS A 70 4.95 4.49 9.22
N VAL A 71 5.33 4.89 8.01
CA VAL A 71 6.47 4.36 7.26
C VAL A 71 7.32 5.49 6.70
N SER A 72 8.57 5.16 6.40
CA SER A 72 9.40 5.99 5.55
C SER A 72 8.91 5.97 4.10
N SER A 73 8.74 7.15 3.50
CA SER A 73 8.17 7.30 2.15
C SER A 73 9.00 6.63 1.05
N TRP A 74 10.32 6.50 1.23
CA TRP A 74 11.22 6.00 0.19
C TRP A 74 11.36 4.47 0.17
N ASN A 75 11.11 3.77 1.28
CA ASN A 75 11.29 2.31 1.36
C ASN A 75 10.15 1.56 2.06
N GLY A 76 9.11 2.24 2.53
CA GLY A 76 7.97 1.60 3.19
C GLY A 76 8.31 0.97 4.54
N LYS A 77 9.52 1.17 5.08
CA LYS A 77 9.88 0.62 6.39
C LYS A 77 9.11 1.33 7.48
N LYS A 78 8.46 0.55 8.34
CA LYS A 78 7.73 1.04 9.51
C LYS A 78 8.65 1.82 10.44
N ILE A 79 8.17 2.98 10.89
CA ILE A 79 8.86 3.81 11.88
C ILE A 79 8.61 3.19 13.26
N PRO A 80 9.64 2.93 14.08
CA PRO A 80 9.46 2.40 15.43
C PRO A 80 8.51 3.26 16.26
N GLY A 81 7.62 2.61 17.05
CA GLY A 81 6.64 3.32 17.88
C GLY A 81 5.36 3.79 17.16
N SER A 82 5.26 3.62 15.83
CA SER A 82 4.07 4.00 15.05
C SER A 82 3.01 2.90 14.89
N SER A 83 3.08 1.84 15.70
CA SER A 83 2.07 0.77 15.70
C SER A 83 0.77 1.24 16.33
N ASP A 84 -0.38 0.82 15.80
CA ASP A 84 -1.70 0.97 16.43
C ASP A 84 -2.13 2.42 16.63
N LEU A 85 -1.67 3.32 15.75
CA LEU A 85 -2.13 4.69 15.73
C LEU A 85 -3.64 4.74 15.43
N PRO A 86 -4.40 5.61 16.13
CA PRO A 86 -5.75 5.98 15.72
C PRO A 86 -5.79 6.37 14.24
N ALA A 87 -6.89 6.09 13.54
CA ALA A 87 -6.98 6.35 12.09
C ALA A 87 -6.77 7.82 11.71
N ASP A 88 -7.07 8.72 12.65
CA ASP A 88 -6.91 10.17 12.63
C ASP A 88 -5.53 10.67 13.10
N ALA A 89 -4.64 9.78 13.56
CA ALA A 89 -3.28 10.18 13.88
C ALA A 89 -2.54 10.66 12.62
N GLU A 90 -1.76 11.73 12.81
CA GLU A 90 -0.86 12.27 11.80
C GLU A 90 0.46 11.48 11.82
N CYS A 91 0.88 11.07 10.63
CA CYS A 91 2.25 10.69 10.27
C CYS A 91 2.82 11.87 9.48
#